data_AF-A0A9W9Y8F6-F1
#
_entry.id   AF-A0A9W9Y8F6-F1
#
_cell.length_a   1.000
_cell.length_b   1.000
_cell.length_c   1.000
_cell.angle_alpha   90.00
_cell.angle_beta   90.00
_cell.angle_gamma   90.00
#
_symmetry.space_group_name_H-M   'P 1'
#
loop_
_entity.id
_entity.type
_entity.pdbx_description
1 polymer ?
#
loop_
_entity_poly.entity_id
_entity_poly.type
_entity_poly.pdbx_seq_one_letter_code
_entity_poly.pdbx_strand_id
1 'polypeptide(L)'
;MDHFVSEVNEAIREGKVLPKSKMAELIPRIATLLHVFNHSMVQLLAGTTATPPSSKILAETLENATAFVKHLECQKDILCQFVKEVTNPIYYKTIEQPTSSTLKESILSSSGPLVTYRAFKHGKRSSRSITEAEYCQAAESLQENGFGRIVEFRVRRATANCKVFIKSKPEPYPSTAVISSAAFDDAFSKAIHKDITAPMRAYLNDNHLMPQ
;
A
#
# COMPACT_ATOMS: atom_id res chain seq x y z
N MET A 1 24.06 -8.71 -29.41
CA MET A 1 25.27 -8.77 -28.58
C MET A 1 26.06 -7.49 -28.80
N ASP A 2 26.38 -7.14 -30.05
CA ASP A 2 27.20 -5.95 -30.37
C ASP A 2 26.61 -4.63 -29.87
N HIS A 3 25.29 -4.45 -29.94
CA HIS A 3 24.62 -3.27 -29.38
C HIS A 3 24.78 -3.17 -27.85
N PHE A 4 24.63 -4.28 -27.13
CA PHE A 4 24.78 -4.32 -25.67
C PHE A 4 26.25 -4.12 -25.26
N VAL A 5 27.19 -4.68 -26.02
CA VAL A 5 28.63 -4.45 -25.82
C VAL A 5 28.95 -2.97 -26.02
N SER A 6 28.36 -2.34 -27.04
CA SER A 6 28.49 -0.90 -27.26
C SER A 6 27.92 -0.08 -26.09
N GLU A 7 26.72 -0.41 -25.60
CA GLU A 7 26.11 0.26 -24.44
C GLU A 7 26.92 0.09 -23.15
N VAL A 8 27.48 -1.10 -22.92
CA VAL A 8 28.39 -1.36 -21.79
C VAL A 8 29.65 -0.52 -21.92
N ASN A 9 30.27 -0.49 -23.09
CA ASN A 9 31.49 0.29 -23.34
C ASN A 9 31.25 1.79 -23.15
N GLU A 10 30.11 2.30 -23.60
CA GLU A 10 29.68 3.69 -23.38
C GLU A 10 29.43 3.98 -21.90
N ALA A 11 28.73 3.09 -21.17
CA ALA A 11 28.51 3.25 -19.74
C ALA A 11 29.82 3.26 -18.93
N ILE A 12 30.81 2.43 -19.31
CA ILE A 12 32.16 2.45 -18.73
C ILE A 12 32.84 3.79 -19.00
N ARG A 13 32.79 4.28 -20.25
CA ARG A 13 33.43 5.54 -20.66
C ARG A 13 32.87 6.75 -19.90
N GLU A 14 31.56 6.76 -19.64
CA GLU A 14 30.86 7.84 -18.96
C GLU A 14 30.85 7.69 -17.42
N GLY A 15 31.47 6.64 -16.86
CA GLY A 15 31.44 6.36 -15.42
C GLY A 15 30.04 6.06 -14.88
N LYS A 16 29.12 5.63 -15.75
CA LYS A 16 27.74 5.28 -15.40
C LYS A 16 27.63 3.82 -14.96
N VAL A 17 26.57 3.52 -14.22
CA VAL A 17 26.26 2.15 -13.82
C VAL A 17 26.04 1.29 -15.07
N LEU A 18 26.74 0.16 -15.14
CA LEU A 18 26.67 -0.74 -16.29
C LEU A 18 25.24 -1.28 -16.48
N PRO A 19 24.75 -1.34 -17.73
CA PRO A 19 23.47 -1.96 -18.01
C PRO A 19 23.54 -3.45 -17.64
N LYS A 20 22.66 -3.88 -16.74
CA LYS A 20 22.55 -5.28 -16.33
C LYS A 20 21.70 -6.02 -17.36
N SER A 21 22.31 -6.82 -18.23
CA SER A 21 21.60 -7.73 -19.12
C SER A 21 21.87 -9.17 -18.75
N LYS A 22 20.80 -9.96 -18.59
CA LYS A 22 20.90 -11.42 -18.44
C LYS A 22 20.89 -12.13 -19.79
N MET A 23 20.79 -11.42 -20.91
CA MET A 23 20.65 -12.04 -22.24
C MET A 23 21.84 -12.94 -22.58
N ALA A 24 23.06 -12.53 -22.22
CA ALA A 24 24.27 -13.33 -22.45
C ALA A 24 24.26 -14.67 -21.69
N GLU A 25 23.52 -14.77 -20.58
CA GLU A 25 23.34 -15.98 -19.79
C GLU A 25 22.11 -16.78 -20.25
N LEU A 26 21.02 -16.09 -20.58
CA LEU A 26 19.74 -16.70 -20.93
C LEU A 26 19.75 -17.31 -22.34
N ILE A 27 20.35 -16.64 -23.33
CA ILE A 27 20.37 -17.12 -24.72
C ILE A 27 21.04 -18.50 -24.81
N PRO A 28 22.24 -18.74 -24.25
CA PRO A 28 22.85 -20.08 -24.30
C PRO A 28 22.02 -21.16 -23.59
N ARG A 29 21.36 -20.82 -22.46
CA ARG A 29 20.51 -21.76 -21.72
C ARG A 29 19.28 -22.17 -22.52
N ILE A 30 18.58 -21.19 -23.10
CA ILE A 30 17.42 -21.44 -23.96
C ILE A 30 17.83 -22.19 -25.23
N ALA A 31 18.96 -21.82 -25.86
CA ALA A 31 19.47 -22.53 -27.03
C ALA A 31 19.77 -24.00 -26.73
N THR A 32 20.41 -24.27 -25.57
CA THR A 32 20.68 -25.65 -25.13
C THR A 32 19.39 -26.43 -24.88
N LEU A 33 18.42 -25.81 -24.21
CA LEU A 33 17.12 -26.43 -23.94
C LEU A 33 16.37 -26.75 -25.25
N LEU A 34 16.27 -25.78 -26.15
CA LEU A 34 15.63 -25.95 -27.46
C LEU A 34 16.33 -27.03 -28.29
N HIS A 35 17.66 -27.10 -28.23
CA HIS A 35 18.45 -28.11 -28.95
C HIS A 35 18.09 -29.53 -28.49
N VAL A 36 18.09 -29.78 -27.18
CA VAL A 36 17.73 -31.09 -26.61
C VAL A 36 16.26 -31.41 -26.87
N PHE A 37 15.38 -30.43 -26.69
CA PHE A 37 13.94 -30.59 -26.86
C PHE A 37 13.57 -30.91 -28.32
N ASN A 38 14.07 -30.13 -29.28
CA ASN A 38 13.80 -30.34 -30.70
C ASN A 38 14.29 -31.71 -31.16
N HIS A 39 15.50 -32.11 -30.76
CA HIS A 39 16.03 -33.44 -31.06
C HIS A 39 15.12 -34.55 -30.53
N SER A 40 14.71 -34.46 -29.26
CA SER A 40 13.83 -35.44 -28.63
C SER A 40 12.46 -35.50 -29.29
N MET A 41 11.89 -34.35 -29.64
CA MET A 41 10.60 -34.25 -30.33
C MET A 41 10.65 -34.86 -31.73
N VAL A 42 11.70 -34.60 -32.51
CA VAL A 42 11.87 -35.19 -33.84
C VAL A 42 11.92 -36.71 -33.76
N GLN A 43 12.65 -37.27 -32.79
CA GLN A 43 12.74 -38.73 -32.62
C GLN A 43 11.41 -39.35 -32.20
N LEU A 44 10.70 -38.68 -31.27
CA LEU A 44 9.39 -39.11 -30.80
C LEU A 44 8.37 -39.10 -31.93
N LEU A 45 8.34 -38.04 -32.74
CA LEU A 45 7.44 -37.93 -33.89
C LEU A 45 7.78 -38.94 -35.00
N ALA A 46 9.06 -39.30 -35.16
CA ALA A 46 9.51 -40.32 -36.10
C ALA A 46 9.31 -41.77 -35.59
N GLY A 47 8.87 -41.96 -34.34
CA GLY A 47 8.72 -43.29 -33.72
C GLY A 47 10.05 -44.04 -33.55
N THR A 48 11.17 -43.30 -33.49
CA THR A 48 12.52 -43.88 -33.37
C THR A 48 12.96 -43.97 -31.92
N THR A 49 13.88 -44.89 -31.61
CA THR A 49 14.45 -45.02 -30.27
C THR A 49 15.28 -43.79 -29.90
N ALA A 50 15.13 -43.32 -28.65
CA ALA A 50 15.85 -42.15 -28.17
C ALA A 50 17.37 -42.29 -28.32
N THR A 51 18.01 -41.29 -28.93
CA THR A 51 19.47 -41.18 -29.03
C THR A 51 19.94 -39.84 -28.46
N PRO A 52 21.21 -39.69 -28.06
CA PRO A 52 21.70 -38.42 -27.55
C PRO A 52 21.72 -37.34 -28.65
N PRO A 53 21.40 -36.07 -28.31
CA PRO A 53 21.55 -34.96 -29.23
C PRO A 53 23.03 -34.67 -29.54
N SER A 54 23.28 -34.03 -30.68
CA SER A 54 24.62 -33.57 -31.07
C SER A 54 25.25 -32.67 -30.00
N SER A 55 26.57 -32.76 -29.81
CA SER A 55 27.32 -31.88 -28.90
C SER A 55 27.46 -30.43 -29.43
N LYS A 56 27.09 -30.18 -30.69
CA LYS A 56 27.09 -28.85 -31.30
C LYS A 56 25.66 -28.37 -31.51
N ILE A 57 25.36 -27.18 -30.97
CA ILE A 57 24.10 -26.48 -31.19
C ILE A 57 24.12 -25.90 -32.61
N LEU A 58 23.05 -26.12 -33.37
CA LEU A 58 22.86 -25.55 -34.70
C LEU A 58 22.70 -24.03 -34.63
N ALA A 59 23.23 -23.32 -35.61
CA ALA A 59 23.13 -21.86 -35.69
C ALA A 59 21.66 -21.39 -35.67
N GLU A 60 20.79 -22.07 -36.39
CA GLU A 60 19.34 -21.81 -36.40
C GLU A 60 18.72 -21.91 -35.00
N THR A 61 19.08 -22.92 -34.21
CA THR A 61 18.59 -23.07 -32.83
C THR A 61 19.03 -21.90 -31.94
N LEU A 62 20.25 -21.41 -32.14
CA LEU A 62 20.77 -20.25 -31.42
C LEU A 62 20.06 -18.94 -31.84
N GLU A 63 19.77 -18.78 -33.13
CA GLU A 63 19.00 -17.64 -33.65
C GLU A 63 17.56 -17.64 -33.10
N ASN A 64 16.90 -18.79 -33.11
CA ASN A 64 15.56 -18.96 -32.54
C ASN A 64 15.54 -18.67 -31.03
N ALA A 65 16.53 -19.17 -30.28
CA ALA A 65 16.68 -18.83 -28.86
C ALA A 65 16.88 -17.34 -28.64
N THR A 66 17.68 -16.69 -29.48
CA THR A 66 17.93 -15.25 -29.42
C THR A 66 16.65 -14.45 -29.68
N ALA A 67 15.89 -14.82 -30.70
CA ALA A 67 14.61 -14.20 -31.03
C ALA A 67 13.59 -14.36 -29.88
N PHE A 68 13.53 -15.57 -29.30
CA PHE A 68 12.64 -15.85 -28.17
C PHE A 68 12.97 -15.02 -26.93
N VAL A 69 14.25 -14.96 -26.53
CA VAL A 69 14.67 -14.16 -25.36
C VAL A 69 14.43 -12.66 -25.60
N LYS A 70 14.68 -12.16 -26.83
CA LYS A 70 14.34 -10.77 -27.19
C LYS A 70 12.85 -10.48 -27.04
N HIS A 71 11.99 -11.41 -27.48
CA HIS A 71 10.55 -11.26 -27.33
C HIS A 71 10.15 -11.19 -25.85
N LEU A 72 10.70 -12.05 -24.99
CA LEU A 72 10.43 -12.03 -23.55
C LEU A 72 10.86 -10.73 -22.87
N GLU A 73 12.03 -10.19 -23.23
CA GLU A 73 12.49 -8.89 -22.71
C GLU A 73 11.55 -7.76 -23.13
N CYS A 74 11.07 -7.75 -24.38
CA CYS A 74 10.08 -6.79 -24.85
C CYS A 74 8.76 -6.89 -24.06
N GLN A 75 8.25 -8.10 -23.82
CA GLN A 75 7.05 -8.30 -23.01
C GLN A 75 7.23 -7.81 -21.57
N LYS A 76 8.39 -8.07 -20.96
CA LYS A 76 8.74 -7.60 -19.61
C LYS A 76 8.77 -6.07 -19.56
N ASP A 77 9.36 -5.42 -20.55
CA ASP A 77 9.41 -3.95 -20.61
C ASP A 77 8.01 -3.32 -20.77
N ILE A 78 7.16 -3.90 -21.63
CA ILE A 78 5.75 -3.49 -21.78
C ILE A 78 5.00 -3.60 -20.44
N LEU A 79 5.15 -4.73 -19.74
CA LEU A 79 4.52 -4.94 -18.44
C LEU A 79 5.01 -3.91 -17.41
N CYS A 80 6.32 -3.67 -17.34
CA CYS A 80 6.89 -2.68 -16.43
C CYS A 80 6.36 -1.27 -16.74
N GLN A 81 6.22 -0.92 -18.02
CA GLN A 81 5.67 0.36 -18.44
C GLN A 81 4.19 0.50 -18.06
N PHE A 82 3.39 -0.52 -18.31
CA PHE A 82 1.98 -0.56 -17.89
C PHE A 82 1.84 -0.38 -16.36
N VAL A 83 2.65 -1.09 -15.56
CA VAL A 83 2.64 -0.94 -14.10
C VAL A 83 2.99 0.49 -13.69
N LYS A 84 3.96 1.13 -14.34
CA LYS A 84 4.29 2.54 -14.08
C LYS A 84 3.12 3.46 -14.45
N GLU A 85 2.48 3.25 -15.60
CA GLU A 85 1.34 4.05 -16.04
C GLU A 85 0.14 3.95 -15.08
N VAL A 86 -0.09 2.78 -14.49
CA VAL A 86 -1.14 2.61 -13.48
C VAL A 86 -0.74 3.20 -12.12
N THR A 87 0.51 3.04 -11.70
CA THR A 87 0.95 3.42 -10.35
C THR A 87 1.35 4.88 -10.22
N ASN A 88 1.94 5.49 -11.26
CA ASN A 88 2.38 6.89 -11.23
C ASN A 88 1.22 7.86 -10.94
N PRO A 89 0.04 7.78 -11.58
CA PRO A 89 -1.10 8.65 -11.25
C PRO A 89 -1.58 8.52 -9.80
N ILE A 90 -1.42 7.35 -9.19
CA ILE A 90 -1.74 7.10 -7.78
C ILE A 90 -0.69 7.75 -6.88
N TYR A 91 0.58 7.71 -7.27
CA TYR A 91 1.70 8.28 -6.52
C TYR A 91 1.75 9.82 -6.59
N TYR A 92 1.29 10.43 -7.69
CA TYR A 92 1.28 11.88 -7.90
C TYR A 92 0.07 12.62 -7.32
N LYS A 93 -0.88 11.95 -6.67
CA LYS A 93 -1.76 12.67 -5.74
C LYS A 93 -0.90 13.09 -4.56
N THR A 94 -0.44 14.35 -4.58
CA THR A 94 0.11 15.02 -3.41
C THR A 94 -0.86 14.74 -2.26
N ILE A 95 -0.47 13.90 -1.31
CA ILE A 95 -1.23 13.76 -0.07
C ILE A 95 -0.95 15.05 0.68
N GLU A 96 -1.75 16.08 0.41
CA GLU A 96 -1.66 17.36 1.10
C GLU A 96 -1.68 17.10 2.60
N GLN A 97 -0.88 17.87 3.35
CA GLN A 97 -0.91 17.77 4.79
C GLN A 97 -2.35 18.02 5.25
N PRO A 98 -3.01 17.08 5.95
CA PRO A 98 -4.33 17.32 6.46
C PRO A 98 -4.25 18.53 7.39
N THR A 99 -4.96 19.60 7.02
CA THR A 99 -5.06 20.80 7.85
C THR A 99 -5.71 20.44 9.18
N SER A 100 -5.45 21.24 10.22
CA SER A 100 -6.08 21.06 11.54
C SER A 100 -7.61 20.98 11.43
N SER A 101 -8.24 21.70 10.50
CA SER A 101 -9.68 21.64 10.24
C SER A 101 -10.11 20.26 9.72
N THR A 102 -9.45 19.72 8.69
CA THR A 102 -9.79 18.39 8.15
C THR A 102 -9.63 17.28 9.19
N LEU A 103 -8.66 17.40 10.10
CA LEU A 103 -8.47 16.45 11.19
C LEU A 103 -9.62 16.52 12.20
N LYS A 104 -10.03 17.73 12.61
CA LYS A 104 -11.18 17.95 13.50
C LYS A 104 -12.47 17.41 12.91
N GLU A 105 -12.76 17.74 11.65
CA GLU A 105 -13.92 17.22 10.91
C GLU A 105 -13.91 15.69 10.88
N SER A 106 -12.74 15.09 10.67
CA SER A 106 -12.56 13.64 10.63
C SER A 106 -12.84 12.97 11.98
N ILE A 107 -12.41 13.59 13.09
CA ILE A 107 -12.70 13.10 14.44
C ILE A 107 -14.20 13.15 14.71
N LEU A 108 -14.86 14.27 14.37
CA LEU A 108 -16.31 14.44 14.54
C LEU A 108 -17.12 13.50 13.64
N SER A 109 -16.63 13.20 12.44
CA SER A 109 -17.25 12.27 11.48
C SER A 109 -17.01 10.79 11.78
N SER A 110 -16.16 10.47 12.76
CA SER A 110 -15.85 9.08 13.13
C SER A 110 -17.11 8.34 13.63
N SER A 111 -17.20 7.03 13.44
CA SER A 111 -18.40 6.27 13.80
C SER A 111 -18.65 6.23 15.30
N GLY A 112 -19.84 6.68 15.71
CA GLY A 112 -20.30 6.66 17.08
C GLY A 112 -19.75 7.79 17.94
N PRO A 113 -20.09 7.78 19.24
CA PRO A 113 -19.83 8.90 20.12
C PRO A 113 -18.47 8.80 20.84
N LEU A 114 -17.77 7.66 20.72
CA LEU A 114 -16.46 7.43 21.32
C LEU A 114 -15.38 7.29 20.25
N VAL A 115 -14.31 8.07 20.37
CA VAL A 115 -13.19 8.04 19.42
C VAL A 115 -11.88 7.88 20.18
N THR A 116 -11.10 6.87 19.81
CA THR A 116 -9.69 6.72 20.21
C THR A 116 -8.80 6.95 19.00
N TYR A 117 -7.54 7.30 19.22
CA TYR A 117 -6.55 7.39 18.14
C TYR A 117 -6.50 6.10 17.30
N ARG A 118 -6.58 4.92 17.95
CA ARG A 118 -6.60 3.63 17.24
C ARG A 118 -7.84 3.46 16.37
N ALA A 119 -9.03 3.75 16.92
CA ALA A 119 -10.29 3.67 16.17
C ALA A 119 -10.29 4.64 14.98
N PHE A 120 -9.81 5.87 15.20
CA PHE A 120 -9.65 6.89 14.18
C PHE A 120 -8.72 6.43 13.05
N LYS A 121 -7.54 5.90 13.40
CA LYS A 121 -6.55 5.41 12.43
C LYS A 121 -7.07 4.23 11.61
N HIS A 122 -7.76 3.28 12.24
CA HIS A 122 -8.30 2.11 11.53
C HIS A 122 -9.50 2.45 10.64
N GLY A 123 -10.27 3.50 10.99
CA GLY A 123 -11.36 4.02 10.17
C GLY A 123 -10.88 4.72 8.88
N LYS A 124 -9.62 5.20 8.83
CA LYS A 124 -9.07 5.94 7.69
C LYS A 124 -7.90 5.21 7.02
N ARG A 125 -8.21 4.44 5.97
CA ARG A 125 -7.18 3.79 5.11
C ARG A 125 -6.56 4.70 4.04
N SER A 126 -7.06 5.93 3.88
CA SER A 126 -6.76 6.78 2.72
C SER A 126 -5.97 8.07 3.01
N SER A 127 -5.66 8.40 4.27
CA SER A 127 -4.87 9.58 4.63
C SER A 127 -3.44 9.21 5.00
N ARG A 128 -2.49 10.15 4.86
CA ARG A 128 -1.12 10.04 5.44
C ARG A 128 -1.19 9.57 6.89
N SER A 129 -0.12 8.96 7.40
CA SER A 129 0.01 8.63 8.81
C SER A 129 -0.10 9.88 9.68
N ILE A 130 -1.27 10.09 10.27
CA ILE A 130 -1.49 11.06 11.34
C ILE A 130 -0.87 10.47 12.61
N THR A 131 -0.07 11.27 13.31
CA THR A 131 0.55 10.89 14.58
C THR A 131 -0.44 11.00 15.73
N GLU A 132 -0.15 10.31 16.83
CA GLU A 132 -0.99 10.38 18.03
C GLU A 132 -1.01 11.80 18.63
N ALA A 133 0.11 12.54 18.53
CA ALA A 133 0.21 13.92 18.99
C ALA A 133 -0.71 14.86 18.20
N GLU A 134 -0.73 14.76 16.87
CA GLU A 134 -1.63 15.56 16.02
C GLU A 134 -3.10 15.27 16.33
N TYR A 135 -3.44 14.00 16.53
CA TYR A 135 -4.79 13.60 16.96
C TYR A 135 -5.15 14.21 18.33
N CYS A 136 -4.24 14.12 19.31
CA CYS A 136 -4.49 14.67 20.65
C CYS A 136 -4.69 16.18 20.60
N GLN A 137 -3.83 16.92 19.89
CA GLN A 137 -3.96 18.38 19.75
C GLN A 137 -5.29 18.78 19.09
N ALA A 138 -5.75 18.04 18.09
CA ALA A 138 -7.03 18.30 17.45
C ALA A 138 -8.22 17.98 18.39
N ALA A 139 -8.13 16.89 19.16
CA ALA A 139 -9.14 16.52 20.15
C ALA A 139 -9.22 17.54 21.30
N GLU A 140 -8.07 18.06 21.77
CA GLU A 140 -8.00 19.11 22.80
C GLU A 140 -8.67 20.39 22.30
N SER A 141 -8.37 20.80 21.07
CA SER A 141 -9.03 21.96 20.47
C SER A 141 -10.54 21.73 20.24
N LEU A 142 -10.98 20.51 19.95
CA LEU A 142 -12.41 20.19 19.87
C LEU A 142 -13.10 20.27 21.24
N GLN A 143 -12.42 19.86 22.30
CA GLN A 143 -12.90 19.99 23.67
C GLN A 143 -13.07 21.47 24.06
N GLU A 144 -12.09 22.32 23.74
CA GLU A 144 -12.19 23.78 23.97
C GLU A 144 -13.39 24.40 23.25
N ASN A 145 -13.76 23.86 22.08
CA ASN A 145 -14.90 24.29 21.28
C ASN A 145 -16.23 23.62 21.69
N GLY A 146 -16.26 22.84 22.79
CA GLY A 146 -17.48 22.22 23.32
C GLY A 146 -17.97 20.96 22.59
N PHE A 147 -17.20 20.43 21.64
CA PHE A 147 -17.57 19.24 20.87
C PHE A 147 -17.31 17.91 21.58
N GLY A 148 -16.86 17.94 22.82
CA GLY A 148 -16.57 16.75 23.59
C GLY A 148 -15.66 16.98 24.77
N ARG A 149 -15.21 15.87 25.34
CA ARG A 149 -14.19 15.83 26.39
C ARG A 149 -13.25 14.66 26.20
N ILE A 150 -11.99 14.84 26.58
CA ILE A 150 -10.99 13.78 26.62
C ILE A 150 -11.03 13.15 28.00
N VAL A 151 -11.12 11.83 28.04
CA VAL A 151 -10.99 11.03 29.26
C VAL A 151 -9.76 10.14 29.12
N GLU A 152 -8.85 10.27 30.07
CA GLU A 152 -7.69 9.40 30.19
C GLU A 152 -7.87 8.45 31.38
N PHE A 153 -7.74 7.16 31.14
CA PHE A 153 -7.90 6.14 32.19
C PHE A 153 -7.05 4.90 31.92
N ARG A 154 -6.80 4.12 32.96
CA ARG A 154 -6.05 2.88 32.85
C ARG A 154 -6.97 1.67 32.82
N VAL A 155 -6.95 0.93 31.72
CA VAL A 155 -7.65 -0.36 31.62
C VAL A 155 -6.84 -1.44 32.34
N ARG A 156 -7.51 -2.32 33.09
CA ARG A 156 -6.84 -3.46 33.74
C ARG A 156 -6.07 -4.28 32.70
N ARG A 157 -4.80 -4.59 33.00
CA ARG A 157 -3.85 -5.32 32.12
C ARG A 157 -3.31 -4.54 30.91
N ALA A 158 -3.68 -3.27 30.72
CA ALA A 158 -3.01 -2.41 29.76
C ALA A 158 -1.71 -1.84 30.33
N THR A 159 -0.68 -1.80 29.50
CA THR A 159 0.64 -1.25 29.84
C THR A 159 0.63 0.28 29.89
N ALA A 160 -0.17 0.92 29.03
CA ALA A 160 -0.32 2.37 28.94
C ALA A 160 -1.74 2.85 29.30
N ASN A 161 -1.86 4.13 29.61
CA ASN A 161 -3.15 4.79 29.75
C ASN A 161 -3.88 4.83 28.40
N CYS A 162 -5.20 4.73 28.45
CA CYS A 162 -6.08 4.86 27.31
C CYS A 162 -6.68 6.27 27.31
N LYS A 163 -6.52 6.98 26.19
CA LYS A 163 -7.19 8.27 25.93
C LYS A 163 -8.37 8.06 25.00
N VAL A 164 -9.56 8.48 25.43
CA VAL A 164 -10.80 8.42 24.66
C VAL A 164 -11.36 9.83 24.56
N PHE A 165 -11.66 10.28 23.34
CA PHE A 165 -12.46 11.47 23.09
C PHE A 165 -13.93 11.08 23.06
N ILE A 166 -14.72 11.68 23.94
CA ILE A 166 -16.17 11.48 24.04
C ILE A 166 -16.84 12.68 23.41
N LYS A 167 -17.54 12.47 22.29
CA LYS A 167 -18.23 13.53 21.58
C LYS A 167 -19.40 14.06 22.40
N SER A 168 -19.63 15.36 22.32
CA SER A 168 -20.84 16.03 22.80
C SER A 168 -21.25 17.08 21.79
N LYS A 169 -22.55 17.35 21.71
CA LYS A 169 -23.07 18.41 20.86
C LYS A 169 -23.05 19.73 21.64
N PRO A 170 -22.34 20.76 21.17
CA PRO A 170 -22.41 22.08 21.78
C PRO A 170 -23.77 22.73 21.51
N GLU A 171 -24.33 23.40 22.52
CA GLU A 171 -25.58 24.16 22.45
C GLU A 171 -25.33 25.60 22.91
N PRO A 172 -25.48 26.63 22.03
CA PRO A 172 -25.88 26.54 20.62
C PRO A 172 -24.77 25.98 19.71
N TYR A 173 -25.16 25.36 18.59
CA TYR A 173 -24.21 24.81 17.62
C TYR A 173 -23.37 25.93 16.98
N PRO A 174 -22.03 25.88 17.03
CA PRO A 174 -21.17 26.96 16.54
C PRO A 174 -21.34 27.19 15.03
N SER A 175 -21.46 28.46 14.62
CA SER A 175 -21.45 28.84 13.19
C SER A 175 -20.09 28.61 12.53
N THR A 176 -19.02 28.51 13.32
CA THR A 176 -17.65 28.20 12.91
C THR A 176 -17.33 26.71 12.90
N ALA A 177 -18.34 25.84 13.11
CA ALA A 177 -18.15 24.41 13.13
C ALA A 177 -17.62 23.88 11.78
N VAL A 178 -16.68 22.93 11.87
CA VAL A 178 -16.05 22.31 10.69
C VAL A 178 -16.96 21.28 10.00
N ILE A 179 -18.02 20.87 10.67
CA ILE A 179 -19.00 19.89 10.20
C ILE A 179 -20.41 20.46 10.45
N SER A 180 -21.39 20.08 9.63
CA SER A 180 -22.79 20.46 9.88
C SER A 180 -23.36 19.70 11.08
N SER A 181 -24.33 20.32 11.75
CA SER A 181 -25.07 19.70 12.87
C SER A 181 -25.67 18.34 12.47
N ALA A 182 -26.27 18.25 11.28
CA ALA A 182 -26.84 16.99 10.77
C ALA A 182 -25.80 15.91 10.52
N ALA A 183 -24.62 16.26 9.96
CA ALA A 183 -23.56 15.28 9.73
C ALA A 183 -22.91 14.83 11.05
N PHE A 184 -22.84 15.70 12.05
CA PHE A 184 -22.46 15.30 13.40
C PHE A 184 -23.45 14.29 13.99
N ASP A 185 -24.76 14.56 13.90
CA ASP A 185 -25.80 13.67 14.44
C ASP A 185 -25.81 12.29 13.74
N ASP A 186 -25.63 12.27 12.41
CA ASP A 186 -25.47 11.02 11.64
C ASP A 186 -24.22 10.24 12.08
N ALA A 187 -23.08 10.91 12.26
CA ALA A 187 -21.87 10.24 12.72
C ALA A 187 -22.00 9.74 14.17
N PHE A 188 -22.66 10.51 15.03
CA PHE A 188 -22.85 10.22 16.45
C PHE A 188 -23.77 9.02 16.68
N SER A 189 -24.84 8.90 15.88
CA SER A 189 -25.82 7.80 15.97
C SER A 189 -25.31 6.45 15.45
N LYS A 190 -24.17 6.43 14.75
CA LYS A 190 -23.54 5.18 14.28
C LYS A 190 -23.02 4.32 15.43
N ALA A 191 -22.91 3.02 15.16
CA ALA A 191 -22.34 2.08 16.13
C ALA A 191 -20.92 2.46 16.55
N ILE A 192 -20.60 2.24 17.82
CA ILE A 192 -19.26 2.44 18.38
C ILE A 192 -18.25 1.58 17.62
N HIS A 193 -17.12 2.16 17.24
CA HIS A 193 -16.06 1.45 16.51
C HIS A 193 -15.55 0.21 17.28
N LYS A 194 -15.25 -0.87 16.56
CA LYS A 194 -14.82 -2.16 17.13
C LYS A 194 -13.55 -2.09 18.00
N ASP A 195 -12.70 -1.09 17.78
CA ASP A 195 -11.48 -0.88 18.58
C ASP A 195 -11.77 -0.31 19.97
N ILE A 196 -13.00 0.14 20.24
CA ILE A 196 -13.46 0.44 21.59
C ILE A 196 -13.84 -0.88 22.27
N THR A 197 -12.87 -1.41 23.02
CA THR A 197 -12.96 -2.74 23.63
C THR A 197 -14.01 -2.79 24.76
N ALA A 198 -14.48 -4.00 25.10
CA ALA A 198 -15.44 -4.19 26.19
C ALA A 198 -14.95 -3.65 27.56
N PRO A 199 -13.68 -3.82 27.96
CA PRO A 199 -13.17 -3.22 29.20
C PRO A 199 -13.21 -1.69 29.22
N MET A 200 -12.99 -1.04 28.08
CA MET A 200 -13.10 0.41 27.96
C MET A 200 -14.54 0.86 28.15
N ARG A 201 -15.49 0.14 27.53
CA ARG A 201 -16.92 0.44 27.67
C ARG A 201 -17.40 0.23 29.11
N ALA A 202 -16.97 -0.85 29.76
CA ALA A 202 -17.27 -1.09 31.17
C ALA A 202 -16.78 0.06 32.05
N TYR A 203 -15.52 0.47 31.91
CA TYR A 203 -14.99 1.62 32.66
C TYR A 203 -15.81 2.90 32.43
N LEU A 204 -16.13 3.22 31.18
CA LEU A 204 -16.90 4.42 30.86
C LEU A 204 -18.35 4.35 31.40
N ASN A 205 -18.98 3.18 31.39
CA ASN A 205 -20.30 2.97 31.99
C ASN A 205 -20.26 3.13 33.52
N ASP A 206 -19.33 2.44 34.18
CA ASP A 206 -19.21 2.45 35.65
C ASP A 206 -18.96 3.86 36.21
N ASN A 207 -18.33 4.72 35.42
CA ASN A 207 -18.03 6.10 35.79
C ASN A 207 -19.04 7.12 35.23
N HIS A 208 -20.16 6.68 34.64
CA HIS A 208 -21.19 7.56 34.04
C HIS A 208 -20.61 8.52 32.98
N LEU A 209 -19.59 8.06 32.26
CA LEU A 209 -18.90 8.83 31.23
C LEU A 209 -19.44 8.57 29.83
N MET A 210 -20.24 7.51 29.64
CA MET A 210 -20.92 7.28 28.37
C MET A 210 -21.84 8.45 28.02
N PRO A 211 -21.84 8.88 26.74
CA PRO A 211 -22.84 9.79 26.24
C PRO A 211 -24.23 9.14 26.36
N GLN A 212 -25.19 9.91 26.88
CA GLN A 212 -26.60 9.52 26.97
C GLN A 212 -27.30 9.65 25.62
#